data_AF-A0A933G1W5-F1
#
_entry.id   AF-A0A933G1W5-F1
#
_cell.length_a   1.000
_cell.length_b   1.000
_cell.length_c   1.000
_cell.angle_alpha   90.00
_cell.angle_beta   90.00
_cell.angle_gamma   90.00
#
_symmetry.space_group_name_H-M   'P 1'
#
loop_
_entity.id
_entity.type
_entity.pdbx_description
1 polymer ?
#
loop_
_entity_poly.entity_id
_entity_poly.type
_entity_poly.pdbx_seq_one_letter_code
_entity_poly.pdbx_strand_id
1 'polypeptide(L)'
;FPNRTTEEWMALLADADCICAPVATYEDLVNDPQVRANDNIVEVEHPTRGRMPVVGAPWRFSETPAEVAPAAPELGPHTEEILQELGYTWEQIAALREQGVLEFS
;
A
#
# COMPACT_ATOMS: atom_id res chain seq x y z
N PHE A 1 25.68 25.22 11.87
CA PHE A 1 24.62 24.20 11.81
C PHE A 1 24.30 23.54 13.16
N PRO A 2 25.24 23.06 13.99
CA PRO A 2 24.91 22.24 15.18
C PRO A 2 24.37 23.02 16.40
N ASN A 3 24.40 24.35 16.38
CA ASN A 3 24.04 25.18 17.54
C ASN A 3 22.56 25.57 17.58
N ARG A 4 21.74 25.06 16.65
CA ARG A 4 20.31 25.34 16.56
C ARG A 4 19.55 24.08 16.16
N THR A 5 18.33 23.92 16.66
CA THR A 5 17.45 22.80 16.31
C THR A 5 16.91 22.95 14.89
N THR A 6 16.33 21.88 14.34
CA THR A 6 15.64 21.93 13.04
C THR A 6 14.52 22.96 13.04
N GLU A 7 13.72 23.05 14.11
CA GLU A 7 12.63 24.05 14.23
C GLU A 7 13.15 25.49 14.19
N GLU A 8 14.24 25.78 14.90
CA GLU A 8 14.84 27.13 14.92
C GLU A 8 15.35 27.52 13.53
N TRP A 9 15.94 26.59 12.78
CA TRP A 9 16.34 26.84 11.40
C TRP A 9 15.15 27.01 10.47
N MET A 10 14.09 26.20 10.63
CA MET A 10 12.87 26.32 9.82
C MET A 10 12.21 27.69 9.99
N ALA A 11 12.12 28.21 11.22
CA ALA A 11 11.58 29.55 11.47
C ALA A 11 12.41 30.65 10.80
N LEU A 12 13.74 30.61 10.95
CA LEU A 12 14.64 31.60 10.37
C LEU A 12 14.63 31.59 8.83
N LEU A 13 14.53 30.40 8.22
CA LEU A 13 14.49 30.25 6.77
C LEU A 13 13.13 30.66 6.19
N ALA A 14 12.03 30.38 6.90
CA ALA A 14 10.70 30.85 6.53
C ALA A 14 10.61 32.38 6.54
N ASP A 15 11.15 33.05 7.56
CA ASP A 15 11.23 34.53 7.63
C ASP A 15 12.05 35.14 6.49
N ALA A 16 12.97 34.36 5.92
CA ALA A 16 13.80 34.77 4.79
C ALA A 16 13.22 34.40 3.42
N ASP A 17 11.94 33.99 3.36
CA ASP A 17 11.26 33.51 2.15
C ASP A 17 12.01 32.36 1.43
N CYS A 18 12.77 31.56 2.19
CA CYS A 18 13.50 30.43 1.65
C CYS A 18 12.61 29.19 1.58
N ILE A 19 12.61 28.53 0.42
CA ILE A 19 11.94 27.24 0.26
C ILE A 19 12.79 26.16 0.94
N CYS A 20 12.36 25.73 2.12
CA CYS A 20 12.98 24.66 2.88
C CYS A 20 11.95 23.73 3.51
N ALA A 21 12.35 22.49 3.78
CA ALA A 21 11.58 21.52 4.53
C ALA A 21 12.52 20.68 5.40
N PRO A 22 12.06 20.18 6.56
CA PRO A 22 12.83 19.24 7.35
C PRO A 22 12.98 17.91 6.61
N VAL A 23 14.05 17.17 6.92
CA VAL A 23 14.18 15.79 6.46
C VAL A 23 13.30 14.92 7.36
N ALA A 24 12.17 14.46 6.83
CA ALA A 24 11.21 13.64 7.56
C ALA A 24 11.70 12.19 7.71
N THR A 25 11.44 11.59 8.88
CA THR A 25 11.56 10.14 9.08
C THR A 25 10.28 9.44 8.63
N TYR A 26 10.31 8.10 8.56
CA TYR A 26 9.10 7.32 8.27
C TYR A 26 8.00 7.50 9.33
N GLU A 27 8.39 7.64 10.60
CA GLU A 27 7.43 7.87 11.70
C GLU A 27 6.75 9.23 11.58
N ASP A 28 7.52 10.26 11.19
CA ASP A 28 6.96 11.59 10.90
C ASP A 28 5.94 11.51 9.77
N LEU A 29 6.27 10.78 8.70
CA LEU A 29 5.42 10.65 7.51
C LEU A 29 4.08 9.96 7.82
N VAL A 30 4.07 8.85 8.56
CA VAL A 30 2.84 8.11 8.92
C VAL A 30 1.92 8.96 9.82
N ASN A 31 2.49 9.89 10.58
CA ASN A 31 1.76 10.76 11.48
C ASN A 31 1.43 12.15 10.91
N ASP A 32 1.95 12.49 9.73
CA ASP A 32 1.77 13.79 9.12
C ASP A 32 0.29 14.04 8.72
N PRO A 33 -0.33 15.15 9.17
CA PRO A 33 -1.72 15.46 8.85
C PRO A 33 -1.99 15.62 7.35
N GLN A 34 -1.04 16.15 6.57
CA GLN A 34 -1.16 16.25 5.11
C GLN A 34 -1.06 14.88 4.46
N VAL A 35 -0.19 13.98 4.95
CA VAL A 35 -0.13 12.59 4.44
C VAL A 35 -1.46 11.89 4.65
N ARG A 36 -2.07 12.05 5.83
CA ARG A 36 -3.39 11.46 6.16
C ARG A 36 -4.53 12.09 5.38
N ALA A 37 -4.56 13.42 5.28
CA ALA A 37 -5.60 14.12 4.52
C ALA A 37 -5.53 13.84 3.00
N ASN A 38 -4.34 13.47 2.52
CA ASN A 38 -4.11 13.17 1.12
C ASN A 38 -4.18 11.68 0.76
N ASP A 39 -4.46 10.80 1.72
CA ASP A 39 -4.45 9.34 1.54
C ASP A 39 -3.13 8.84 0.92
N ASN A 40 -2.03 9.56 1.19
CA ASN A 40 -0.69 9.18 0.70
C ASN A 40 -0.20 7.91 1.39
N ILE A 41 -0.68 7.66 2.62
CA ILE A 41 -0.53 6.40 3.34
C ILE A 41 -1.93 5.99 3.79
N VAL A 42 -2.34 4.79 3.41
CA VAL A 42 -3.64 4.20 3.76
C VAL A 42 -3.45 2.91 4.54
N GLU A 43 -4.46 2.54 5.30
CA GLU A 43 -4.46 1.28 6.04
C GLU A 43 -5.19 0.21 5.23
N VAL A 44 -4.55 -0.95 5.03
CA VAL A 44 -5.15 -2.12 4.39
C VAL A 44 -5.19 -3.28 5.37
N GLU A 45 -6.23 -4.10 5.30
CA GLU A 45 -6.33 -5.34 6.07
C GLU A 45 -5.62 -6.47 5.32
N HIS A 46 -4.54 -7.00 5.89
CA HIS A 46 -3.83 -8.15 5.32
C HIS A 46 -4.30 -9.45 5.97
N PRO A 47 -4.70 -10.49 5.21
CA PRO A 47 -5.28 -11.73 5.74
C PRO A 47 -4.48 -12.36 6.90
N THR A 48 -3.15 -12.38 6.80
CA THR A 48 -2.26 -12.96 7.82
C THR A 48 -1.55 -11.98 8.74
N ARG A 49 -1.48 -10.69 8.39
CA ARG A 49 -0.70 -9.68 9.14
C ARG A 49 -1.57 -8.65 9.86
N GLY A 50 -2.87 -8.69 9.63
CA GLY A 50 -3.82 -7.70 10.14
C GLY A 50 -3.67 -6.37 9.42
N ARG A 51 -4.19 -5.33 10.06
CA ARG A 51 -4.15 -3.95 9.56
C ARG A 51 -2.72 -3.42 9.47
N MET A 52 -2.34 -2.89 8.30
CA MET A 52 -1.01 -2.33 8.06
C MET A 52 -1.05 -1.12 7.12
N PRO A 53 -0.10 -0.16 7.29
CA PRO A 53 0.02 0.98 6.40
C PRO A 53 0.66 0.59 5.07
N VAL A 54 0.12 1.10 3.97
CA VAL A 54 0.68 1.00 2.62
C VAL A 54 0.67 2.36 1.93
N VAL A 55 1.56 2.54 0.97
CA VAL A 55 1.60 3.77 0.16
C VAL A 55 0.36 3.81 -0.73
N GLY A 56 -0.37 4.91 -0.67
CA GLY A 56 -1.55 5.15 -1.50
C GLY A 56 -1.21 5.53 -2.93
N ALA A 57 -2.25 5.83 -3.73
CA ALA A 57 -2.03 6.31 -5.09
C ALA A 57 -1.46 7.74 -5.06
N PRO A 58 -0.31 8.02 -5.69
CA PRO A 58 0.31 9.35 -5.63
C PRO A 58 -0.40 10.39 -6.53
N TRP A 59 -1.46 9.98 -7.22
CA TRP A 59 -2.30 10.82 -8.07
C TRP A 59 -3.77 10.72 -7.63
N ARG A 60 -4.50 11.81 -7.82
CA ARG A 60 -5.95 11.87 -7.57
C ARG A 60 -6.65 12.25 -8.87
N PHE A 61 -7.64 11.45 -9.25
CA PHE A 61 -8.53 11.73 -10.38
C PHE A 61 -9.91 12.09 -9.84
N SER A 62 -10.52 13.14 -10.39
CA SER A 62 -11.84 13.62 -9.95
C SER A 62 -12.98 12.69 -10.36
N GLU A 63 -12.87 12.03 -11.52
CA GLU A 63 -13.93 11.19 -12.09
C GLU A 63 -13.73 9.70 -11.82
N THR A 64 -12.47 9.26 -11.74
CA THR A 64 -12.11 7.85 -11.50
C THR A 64 -11.11 7.77 -10.33
N PRO A 65 -11.55 8.01 -9.09
CA PRO A 65 -10.67 7.97 -7.93
C PRO A 65 -9.81 6.70 -7.92
N ALA A 66 -8.51 6.88 -7.71
CA ALA A 66 -7.60 5.74 -7.65
C ALA A 66 -7.83 5.01 -6.33
N GLU A 67 -8.22 3.75 -6.40
CA GLU A 67 -8.38 2.88 -5.24
C GLU A 67 -7.11 2.07 -5.02
N VAL A 68 -6.68 1.97 -3.76
CA VAL A 68 -5.59 1.08 -3.39
C VAL A 68 -6.16 -0.33 -3.34
N ALA A 69 -5.57 -1.23 -4.12
CA ALA A 69 -5.99 -2.62 -4.13
C ALA A 69 -5.94 -3.21 -2.70
N PRO A 70 -6.88 -4.10 -2.35
CA PRO A 70 -6.80 -4.83 -1.09
C PRO A 70 -5.47 -5.60 -1.01
N ALA A 71 -5.11 -6.02 0.19
CA ALA A 71 -3.88 -6.79 0.40
C ALA A 71 -3.79 -7.96 -0.59
N ALA A 72 -2.58 -8.22 -1.07
CA ALA A 72 -2.34 -9.28 -2.04
C ALA A 72 -2.93 -10.59 -1.48
N PRO A 73 -3.73 -11.30 -2.27
CA PRO A 73 -4.36 -12.51 -1.79
C PRO A 73 -3.27 -13.59 -1.65
N GLU A 74 -3.63 -14.72 -1.03
CA GLU A 74 -2.68 -15.82 -0.83
C GLU A 74 -2.24 -16.45 -2.18
N LEU A 75 -1.41 -17.48 -2.16
CA LEU A 75 -1.08 -18.20 -3.40
C LEU A 75 -2.26 -19.09 -3.80
N GLY A 76 -2.70 -19.04 -5.05
CA GLY A 76 -3.80 -19.86 -5.57
C GLY A 76 -5.27 -19.45 -5.38
N PRO A 77 -5.64 -18.26 -4.86
CA PRO A 77 -7.00 -17.93 -4.44
C PRO A 77 -7.99 -17.89 -5.59
N HIS A 78 -7.51 -17.60 -6.80
CA HIS A 78 -8.33 -17.53 -8.02
C HIS A 78 -8.07 -18.68 -8.99
N THR A 79 -7.22 -19.67 -8.64
CA THR A 79 -6.84 -20.69 -9.61
C THR A 79 -8.01 -21.59 -10.00
N GLU A 80 -8.85 -22.00 -9.04
CA GLU A 80 -10.04 -22.81 -9.34
C GLU A 80 -11.12 -22.04 -10.09
N GLU A 81 -11.25 -20.74 -9.80
CA GLU A 81 -12.17 -19.82 -10.49
C GLU A 81 -11.78 -19.67 -11.96
N ILE A 82 -10.50 -19.34 -12.23
CA ILE A 82 -9.97 -19.20 -13.58
C ILE A 82 -10.04 -20.52 -14.36
N LEU A 83 -9.74 -21.67 -13.72
CA LEU A 83 -9.82 -22.97 -14.40
C LEU A 83 -11.26 -23.30 -14.82
N GLN A 84 -12.26 -22.94 -14.01
CA GLN A 84 -13.67 -23.09 -14.38
C GLN A 84 -14.06 -22.16 -15.54
N GLU A 85 -13.61 -20.90 -15.52
CA GLU A 85 -13.83 -19.96 -16.64
C GLU A 85 -13.20 -20.47 -17.95
N LEU A 86 -12.08 -21.18 -17.85
CA LEU A 86 -11.41 -21.83 -18.99
C LEU A 86 -12.07 -23.15 -19.43
N GLY A 87 -13.13 -23.60 -18.74
CA GLY A 87 -13.91 -24.77 -19.11
C GLY A 87 -13.46 -26.10 -18.49
N TYR A 88 -12.59 -26.07 -17.47
CA TYR A 88 -12.26 -27.28 -16.71
C TYR A 88 -13.42 -27.64 -15.79
N THR A 89 -13.73 -28.94 -15.75
CA THR A 89 -14.70 -29.51 -14.80
C THR A 89 -14.08 -29.63 -13.40
N TRP A 90 -14.92 -29.68 -12.37
CA TRP A 90 -14.48 -29.93 -11.00
C TRP A 90 -13.68 -31.22 -10.83
N GLU A 91 -14.02 -32.26 -11.60
CA GLU A 91 -13.31 -33.55 -11.60
C GLU A 91 -11.88 -33.40 -12.16
N GLN A 92 -11.69 -32.61 -13.21
CA GLN A 92 -10.36 -32.33 -13.76
C GLN A 92 -9.52 -31.45 -12.82
N ILE A 93 -10.13 -30.46 -12.17
CA ILE A 93 -9.45 -29.60 -11.19
C ILE A 93 -9.00 -30.44 -9.98
N ALA A 94 -9.85 -31.35 -9.50
CA ALA A 94 -9.49 -32.27 -8.42
C ALA A 94 -8.32 -33.20 -8.81
N ALA A 95 -8.33 -33.75 -10.03
CA ALA A 95 -7.25 -34.59 -10.53
C ALA A 95 -5.91 -33.82 -10.63
N LEU A 96 -5.95 -32.53 -11.03
CA LEU A 96 -4.75 -31.69 -11.08
C LEU A 96 -4.17 -31.40 -9.68
N ARG A 97 -5.03 -31.27 -8.67
CA ARG A 97 -4.60 -31.19 -7.26
C ARG A 97 -3.96 -32.49 -6.80
N GLU A 98 -4.58 -33.63 -7.05
CA GLU A 98 -4.03 -34.94 -6.66
C GLU A 98 -2.68 -35.24 -7.32
N GLN A 99 -2.46 -34.74 -8.55
CA GLN A 99 -1.20 -34.87 -9.27
C GLN A 99 -0.11 -33.89 -8.81
N GLY A 100 -0.42 -32.97 -7.88
CA GLY A 100 0.50 -31.94 -7.41
C GLY A 100 0.79 -30.84 -8.45
N VAL A 101 -0.03 -30.75 -9.51
CA VAL A 101 0.08 -29.67 -10.51
C VAL A 101 -0.47 -28.35 -9.96
N LEU A 102 -1.47 -28.44 -9.07
CA LEU A 102 -2.01 -27.32 -8.31
C LEU A 102 -1.55 -27.45 -6.86
N GLU A 103 -0.57 -26.66 -6.46
CA GLU A 103 -0.06 -26.58 -5.09
C GLU A 103 -0.28 -25.17 -4.54
N PHE A 104 -1.01 -25.07 -3.44
CA PHE A 104 -1.30 -23.82 -2.74
C PHE A 104 -0.89 -23.99 -1.27
N SER A 105 -0.08 -23.07 -0.77
CA SER A 105 0.45 -23.05 0.60
C SER A 105 -0.57 -22.52 1.59
#